data_AF-A0A4P5NKL6-F1
#
_entry.id   AF-A0A4P5NKL6-F1
#
_cell.length_a   1.000
_cell.length_b   1.000
_cell.length_c   1.000
_cell.angle_alpha   90.00
_cell.angle_beta   90.00
_cell.angle_gamma   90.00
#
_symmetry.space_group_name_H-M   'P 1'
#
loop_
_entity.id
_entity.type
_entity.pdbx_description
1 polymer ?
#
loop_
_entity_poly.entity_id
_entity_poly.type
_entity_poly.pdbx_seq_one_letter_code
_entity_poly.pdbx_strand_id
1 'polypeptide(L)'
;MDMLVLQGACGLCCGLVGGMFLLAGLPKLADHDSFLGVIASYRLVPPSLVTVAAWGIALAETLAAVALLSGMAPRPGSLLSLALIAMFVLAMGINVARGRTALSCGCMPGSDGEHLSWKLVARTALCALPALAPVWIALPQATVLRVESIVGGVCLFMMWRATRVLAPTNAEGLSS
;
A
#
# COMPACT_ATOMS: atom_id res chain seq x y z
N MET A 1 14.50 -27.69 7.65
CA MET A 1 14.94 -26.29 7.88
C MET A 1 14.13 -25.31 7.03
N ASP A 2 13.68 -25.74 5.84
CA ASP A 2 12.99 -24.91 4.85
C ASP A 2 11.60 -24.41 5.30
N MET A 3 10.83 -25.21 6.04
CA MET A 3 9.48 -24.83 6.48
C MET A 3 9.50 -23.67 7.49
N LEU A 4 10.49 -23.64 8.40
CA LEU A 4 10.60 -22.57 9.41
C LEU A 4 11.02 -21.24 8.76
N VAL A 5 11.95 -21.29 7.80
CA VAL A 5 12.39 -20.14 7.01
C VAL A 5 11.23 -19.59 6.18
N LEU A 6 10.46 -20.47 5.55
CA LEU A 6 9.31 -20.08 4.74
C LEU A 6 8.20 -19.41 5.59
N GLN A 7 7.96 -19.90 6.80
CA GLN A 7 7.02 -19.29 7.75
C GLN A 7 7.50 -17.91 8.23
N GLY A 8 8.81 -17.76 8.52
CA GLY A 8 9.40 -16.47 8.87
C GLY A 8 9.28 -15.45 7.74
N ALA A 9 9.60 -15.86 6.51
CA ALA A 9 9.45 -15.02 5.31
C ALA A 9 7.99 -14.58 5.10
N CYS A 10 7.02 -15.46 5.33
CA CYS A 10 5.60 -15.11 5.27
C CYS A 10 5.22 -14.05 6.32
N GLY A 11 5.76 -14.13 7.54
CA GLY A 11 5.57 -13.12 8.58
C GLY A 11 6.13 -11.75 8.20
N LEU A 12 7.33 -11.72 7.60
CA LEU A 12 7.94 -10.51 7.03
C LEU A 12 7.05 -9.88 5.96
N CYS A 13 6.51 -10.69 5.04
CA CYS A 13 5.57 -10.22 4.03
C CYS A 13 4.28 -9.65 4.64
N CYS A 14 3.72 -10.29 5.67
CA CYS A 14 2.54 -9.78 6.38
C CYS A 14 2.83 -8.42 7.03
N GLY A 15 3.97 -8.28 7.70
CA GLY A 15 4.38 -7.02 8.32
C GLY A 15 4.60 -5.90 7.31
N LEU A 16 5.27 -6.20 6.20
CA LEU A 16 5.54 -5.24 5.13
C LEU A 16 4.23 -4.74 4.50
N VAL A 17 3.35 -5.65 4.07
CA VAL A 17 2.09 -5.31 3.41
C VAL A 17 1.12 -4.67 4.42
N GLY A 18 1.03 -5.22 5.62
CA GLY A 18 0.19 -4.67 6.69
C GLY A 18 0.61 -3.26 7.08
N GLY A 19 1.90 -3.01 7.27
CA GLY A 19 2.44 -1.68 7.55
C GLY A 19 2.21 -0.69 6.41
N MET A 20 2.32 -1.15 5.15
CA MET A 20 2.01 -0.35 3.97
C MET A 20 0.55 0.10 3.95
N PHE A 21 -0.39 -0.83 4.13
CA PHE A 21 -1.82 -0.52 4.16
C PHE A 21 -2.23 0.29 5.37
N LEU A 22 -1.58 0.09 6.52
CA LEU A 22 -1.85 0.87 7.72
C LEU A 22 -1.48 2.34 7.51
N LEU A 23 -0.29 2.58 6.94
CA LEU A 23 0.20 3.92 6.66
C LEU A 23 -0.58 4.61 5.54
N ALA A 24 -1.14 3.84 4.59
CA ALA A 24 -2.02 4.35 3.55
C ALA A 24 -3.42 4.70 4.08
N GLY A 25 -4.03 3.81 4.86
CA GLY A 25 -5.42 3.90 5.28
C GLY A 25 -5.68 4.82 6.47
N LEU A 26 -4.84 4.80 7.51
CA LEU A 26 -5.06 5.62 8.71
C LEU A 26 -5.18 7.12 8.41
N PRO A 27 -4.29 7.72 7.60
CA PRO A 27 -4.36 9.15 7.31
C PRO A 27 -5.56 9.51 6.43
N LYS A 28 -6.05 8.59 5.58
CA LYS A 28 -7.27 8.80 4.77
C LYS A 28 -8.55 8.75 5.60
N LEU A 29 -8.52 8.07 6.76
CA LEU A 29 -9.61 8.16 7.74
C LEU A 29 -9.54 9.46 8.55
N ALA A 30 -8.33 9.94 8.83
CA ALA A 30 -8.12 11.17 9.60
C ALA A 30 -8.42 12.44 8.78
N ASP A 31 -7.97 12.48 7.51
CA ASP A 31 -8.20 13.57 6.56
C ASP A 31 -8.93 13.03 5.32
N HIS A 32 -10.21 12.73 5.53
CA HIS A 32 -11.07 12.15 4.50
C HIS A 32 -11.37 13.14 3.36
N ASP A 33 -11.51 14.43 3.70
CA ASP A 33 -11.85 15.49 2.73
C ASP A 33 -10.76 15.66 1.68
N SER A 34 -9.49 15.62 2.08
CA SER A 34 -8.36 15.63 1.14
C SER A 34 -8.40 14.42 0.20
N PHE A 35 -8.68 13.23 0.73
CA PHE A 35 -8.76 12.00 -0.06
C PHE A 35 -9.95 11.99 -1.04
N LEU A 36 -11.08 12.59 -0.66
CA LEU A 36 -12.23 12.79 -1.55
C LEU A 36 -11.84 13.60 -2.79
N GLY A 37 -11.08 14.68 -2.60
CA GLY A 37 -10.57 15.51 -3.69
C GLY A 37 -9.71 14.70 -4.67
N VAL A 38 -8.85 13.82 -4.15
CA VAL A 38 -8.03 12.92 -4.97
C VAL A 38 -8.92 11.96 -5.78
N ILE A 39 -9.88 11.25 -5.17
CA ILE A 39 -10.75 10.32 -5.90
C ILE A 39 -11.60 11.04 -6.94
N ALA A 40 -12.15 12.21 -6.62
CA ALA A 40 -12.93 13.02 -7.56
C ALA A 40 -12.09 13.43 -8.78
N SER A 41 -10.80 13.73 -8.59
CA SER A 41 -9.90 14.14 -9.67
C SER A 41 -9.62 13.05 -10.71
N TYR A 42 -9.75 11.77 -10.32
CA TYR A 42 -9.57 10.62 -11.21
C TYR A 42 -10.72 10.45 -12.21
N ARG A 43 -11.88 11.07 -11.97
CA ARG A 43 -13.08 11.00 -12.84
C ARG A 43 -13.44 9.58 -13.30
N LEU A 44 -13.22 8.60 -12.43
CA LEU A 44 -13.56 7.18 -12.66
C LEU A 44 -14.94 6.83 -12.09
N VAL A 45 -15.35 7.51 -11.03
CA VAL A 45 -16.58 7.26 -10.26
C VAL A 45 -17.50 8.47 -10.40
N PRO A 46 -18.82 8.29 -10.54
CA PRO A 46 -19.75 9.43 -10.60
C PRO A 46 -19.77 10.18 -9.26
N PRO A 47 -20.06 11.50 -9.27
CA PRO A 47 -19.95 12.36 -8.08
C PRO A 47 -20.71 11.84 -6.86
N SER A 48 -21.88 11.23 -7.06
CA SER A 48 -22.71 10.67 -5.98
C SER A 48 -22.07 9.48 -5.25
N LEU A 49 -21.16 8.76 -5.90
CA LEU A 49 -20.50 7.56 -5.36
C LEU A 49 -19.08 7.86 -4.83
N VAL A 50 -18.54 9.05 -5.06
CA VAL A 50 -17.17 9.42 -4.62
C VAL A 50 -17.02 9.27 -3.10
N THR A 51 -18.00 9.76 -2.33
CA THR A 51 -17.97 9.67 -0.87
C THR A 51 -17.99 8.23 -0.36
N VAL A 52 -18.85 7.40 -0.95
CA VAL A 52 -18.96 5.98 -0.60
C VAL A 52 -17.68 5.24 -0.97
N ALA A 53 -17.11 5.51 -2.15
CA ALA A 53 -15.86 4.92 -2.59
C ALA A 53 -14.69 5.31 -1.68
N ALA A 54 -14.57 6.58 -1.29
CA ALA A 54 -13.51 7.04 -0.40
C ALA A 54 -13.54 6.37 0.97
N TRP A 55 -14.73 6.33 1.60
CA TRP A 55 -14.91 5.60 2.86
C TRP A 55 -14.65 4.11 2.71
N GLY A 56 -15.20 3.49 1.66
CA GLY A 56 -15.03 2.06 1.39
C GLY A 56 -13.56 1.68 1.20
N ILE A 57 -12.80 2.49 0.47
CA ILE A 57 -11.37 2.27 0.26
C ILE A 57 -10.58 2.45 1.56
N ALA A 58 -10.77 3.55 2.29
CA ALA A 58 -10.04 3.80 3.54
C ALA A 58 -10.32 2.72 4.60
N LEU A 59 -11.58 2.28 4.72
CA LEU A 59 -11.95 1.17 5.59
C LEU A 59 -11.34 -0.16 5.12
N ALA A 60 -11.38 -0.46 3.83
CA ALA A 60 -10.80 -1.69 3.29
C ALA A 60 -9.28 -1.75 3.50
N GLU A 61 -8.57 -0.63 3.32
CA GLU A 61 -7.13 -0.53 3.57
C GLU A 61 -6.79 -0.77 5.04
N THR A 62 -7.53 -0.13 5.95
CA THR A 62 -7.30 -0.32 7.39
C THR A 62 -7.68 -1.72 7.87
N LEU A 63 -8.76 -2.30 7.37
CA LEU A 63 -9.14 -3.69 7.67
C LEU A 63 -8.08 -4.69 7.17
N ALA A 64 -7.55 -4.50 5.96
CA ALA A 64 -6.48 -5.34 5.43
C ALA A 64 -5.23 -5.26 6.32
N ALA A 65 -4.87 -4.04 6.75
CA ALA A 65 -3.75 -3.81 7.67
C ALA A 65 -3.94 -4.53 9.01
N VAL A 66 -5.10 -4.35 9.65
CA VAL A 66 -5.42 -4.99 10.94
C VAL A 66 -5.40 -6.51 10.80
N ALA A 67 -5.98 -7.06 9.74
CA ALA A 67 -6.03 -8.50 9.50
C ALA A 67 -4.63 -9.13 9.33
N LEU A 68 -3.72 -8.44 8.65
CA LEU A 68 -2.35 -8.89 8.40
C LEU A 68 -1.45 -8.69 9.64
N LEU A 69 -1.52 -7.55 10.31
CA LEU A 69 -0.66 -7.23 11.46
C LEU A 69 -1.06 -7.98 12.73
N SER A 70 -2.35 -8.20 12.95
CA SER A 70 -2.83 -9.04 14.07
C SER A 70 -2.51 -10.52 13.86
N GLY A 71 -2.29 -10.95 12.61
CA GLY A 71 -2.12 -12.34 12.24
C GLY A 71 -3.36 -13.21 12.48
N MET A 72 -4.53 -12.62 12.77
CA MET A 72 -5.77 -13.35 13.02
C MET A 72 -6.39 -13.87 11.72
N ALA A 73 -6.38 -13.05 10.68
CA ALA A 73 -7.03 -13.35 9.40
C ALA A 73 -6.10 -13.02 8.21
N PRO A 74 -4.89 -13.62 8.14
CA PRO A 74 -3.86 -13.24 7.19
C PRO A 74 -4.23 -13.53 5.74
N ARG A 75 -4.92 -14.65 5.49
CA ARG A 75 -5.42 -15.03 4.15
C ARG A 75 -6.43 -14.04 3.59
N PRO A 76 -7.57 -13.74 4.26
CA PRO A 76 -8.53 -12.76 3.74
C PRO A 76 -7.93 -11.35 3.72
N GLY A 77 -7.06 -10.99 4.67
CA GLY A 77 -6.34 -9.71 4.64
C GLY A 77 -5.46 -9.57 3.40
N SER A 78 -4.72 -10.62 3.04
CA SER A 78 -3.88 -10.68 1.85
C SER A 78 -4.69 -10.63 0.54
N LEU A 79 -5.81 -11.36 0.45
CA LEU A 79 -6.71 -11.29 -0.71
C LEU A 79 -7.30 -9.88 -0.87
N LEU A 80 -7.72 -9.25 0.23
CA LEU A 80 -8.21 -7.88 0.22
C LEU A 80 -7.12 -6.90 -0.22
N SER A 81 -5.90 -7.04 0.29
CA SER A 81 -4.73 -6.27 -0.15
C SER A 81 -4.46 -6.41 -1.65
N LEU A 82 -4.52 -7.63 -2.20
CA LEU A 82 -4.33 -7.86 -3.64
C LEU A 82 -5.43 -7.21 -4.48
N ALA A 83 -6.69 -7.31 -4.05
CA ALA A 83 -7.81 -6.67 -4.72
C ALA A 83 -7.67 -5.14 -4.72
N LEU A 84 -7.27 -4.55 -3.59
CA LEU A 84 -7.02 -3.11 -3.48
C LEU A 84 -5.86 -2.67 -4.38
N ILE A 85 -4.74 -3.37 -4.36
CA ILE A 85 -3.59 -3.08 -5.24
C ILE A 85 -4.00 -3.15 -6.71
N ALA A 86 -4.72 -4.19 -7.12
CA ALA A 86 -5.20 -4.34 -8.49
C ALA A 86 -6.12 -3.18 -8.90
N MET A 87 -7.04 -2.80 -8.02
CA MET A 87 -7.93 -1.65 -8.22
C MET A 87 -7.14 -0.35 -8.39
N PHE A 88 -6.15 -0.08 -7.54
CA PHE A 88 -5.31 1.11 -7.64
C PHE A 88 -4.44 1.12 -8.90
N VAL A 89 -3.81 -0.01 -9.25
CA VAL A 89 -3.01 -0.15 -10.47
C VAL A 89 -3.86 0.11 -11.71
N LEU A 90 -5.10 -0.40 -11.74
CA LEU A 90 -6.04 -0.15 -12.83
C LEU A 90 -6.47 1.32 -12.88
N ALA A 91 -6.84 1.91 -11.75
CA ALA A 91 -7.25 3.31 -11.66
C ALA A 91 -6.14 4.27 -12.11
N MET A 92 -4.90 4.03 -11.67
CA MET A 92 -3.74 4.79 -12.10
C MET A 92 -3.42 4.56 -13.58
N GLY A 93 -3.40 3.30 -14.03
CA GLY A 93 -3.11 2.93 -15.42
C GLY A 93 -4.09 3.57 -16.41
N ILE A 94 -5.38 3.59 -16.08
CA ILE A 94 -6.40 4.28 -16.90
C ILE A 94 -6.11 5.78 -16.99
N ASN A 95 -5.74 6.43 -15.87
CA ASN A 95 -5.46 7.88 -15.87
C ASN A 95 -4.18 8.21 -16.64
N VAL A 96 -3.12 7.41 -16.48
CA VAL A 96 -1.87 7.56 -17.26
C VAL A 96 -2.14 7.34 -18.75
N ALA A 97 -2.92 6.32 -19.12
CA ALA A 97 -3.30 6.06 -20.52
C ALA A 97 -4.14 7.20 -21.13
N ARG A 98 -4.91 7.93 -20.31
CA ARG A 98 -5.65 9.14 -20.70
C ARG A 98 -4.78 10.41 -20.74
N GLY A 99 -3.46 10.28 -20.52
CA GLY A 99 -2.53 11.41 -20.48
C GLY A 99 -2.65 12.28 -19.22
N ARG A 100 -3.42 11.85 -18.21
CA ARG A 100 -3.59 12.57 -16.94
C ARG A 100 -2.49 12.14 -15.98
N THR A 101 -1.32 12.76 -16.10
CA THR A 101 -0.14 12.44 -15.28
C THR A 101 0.12 13.44 -14.17
N ALA A 102 -0.50 14.64 -14.21
CA ALA A 102 -0.37 15.67 -13.18
C ALA A 102 -1.23 15.40 -11.91
N LEU A 103 -1.74 14.19 -11.74
CA LEU A 103 -2.53 13.78 -10.57
C LEU A 103 -1.61 13.24 -9.48
N SER A 104 -1.93 13.56 -8.22
CA SER A 104 -1.33 12.88 -7.07
C SER A 104 -1.84 11.44 -6.99
N CYS A 105 -0.93 10.53 -6.65
CA CYS A 105 -1.25 9.11 -6.43
C CYS A 105 -2.19 8.92 -5.24
N GLY A 106 -2.15 9.79 -4.22
CA GLY A 106 -2.99 9.74 -3.00
C GLY A 106 -2.91 8.45 -2.19
N CYS A 107 -2.11 7.47 -2.61
CA CYS A 107 -1.99 6.17 -1.96
C CYS A 107 -1.15 6.24 -0.68
N MET A 108 -0.34 7.28 -0.50
CA MET A 108 0.64 7.34 0.56
C MET A 108 0.83 8.79 1.05
N PRO A 109 0.83 9.05 2.36
CA PRO A 109 0.99 10.41 2.87
C PRO A 109 2.31 11.05 2.43
N GLY A 110 2.25 12.35 2.15
CA GLY A 110 3.40 13.16 1.75
C GLY A 110 3.87 12.97 0.30
N SER A 111 3.03 12.40 -0.57
CA SER A 111 3.33 12.25 -2.00
C SER A 111 2.66 13.33 -2.88
N ASP A 112 2.31 14.48 -2.30
CA ASP A 112 1.44 15.49 -2.93
C ASP A 112 2.04 16.20 -4.16
N GLY A 113 3.30 15.90 -4.50
CA GLY A 113 3.97 16.36 -5.71
C GLY A 113 4.44 15.26 -6.67
N GLU A 114 4.16 13.97 -6.41
CA GLU A 114 4.62 12.89 -7.30
C GLU A 114 3.61 12.67 -8.43
N HIS A 115 4.00 13.05 -9.65
CA HIS A 115 3.19 12.88 -10.85
C HIS A 115 2.94 11.39 -11.16
N LEU A 116 1.71 11.07 -11.54
CA LEU A 116 1.33 9.74 -12.03
C LEU A 116 2.19 9.36 -13.24
N SER A 117 2.99 8.31 -13.11
CA SER A 117 3.86 7.80 -14.16
C SER A 117 3.75 6.28 -14.27
N TRP A 118 4.10 5.73 -15.44
CA TRP A 118 4.17 4.27 -15.61
C TRP A 118 5.12 3.60 -14.61
N LYS A 119 6.16 4.32 -14.15
CA LYS A 119 7.06 3.85 -13.10
C LYS A 119 6.33 3.65 -11.77
N LEU A 120 5.40 4.54 -11.43
CA LEU A 120 4.62 4.45 -10.19
C LEU A 120 3.58 3.32 -10.26
N VAL A 121 2.94 3.15 -11.44
CA VAL A 121 2.03 2.02 -11.70
C VAL A 121 2.77 0.69 -11.56
N ALA A 122 3.92 0.54 -12.21
CA ALA A 122 4.74 -0.67 -12.14
C ALA A 122 5.21 -0.97 -10.71
N ARG A 123 5.63 0.06 -9.96
CA ARG A 123 6.03 -0.07 -8.55
C ARG A 123 4.87 -0.57 -7.69
N THR A 124 3.68 -0.01 -7.87
CA THR A 124 2.49 -0.43 -7.13
C THR A 124 2.11 -1.87 -7.47
N ALA A 125 2.22 -2.26 -8.73
CA ALA A 125 2.03 -3.64 -9.15
C ALA A 125 3.06 -4.60 -8.51
N LEU A 126 4.33 -4.19 -8.39
CA LEU A 126 5.36 -4.99 -7.72
C LEU A 126 5.07 -5.20 -6.22
N CYS A 127 4.38 -4.26 -5.56
CA CYS A 127 3.94 -4.43 -4.18
C CYS A 127 2.89 -5.55 -4.00
N ALA A 128 2.29 -6.06 -5.08
CA ALA A 128 1.41 -7.22 -5.02
C ALA A 128 2.17 -8.53 -4.71
N LEU A 129 3.46 -8.62 -5.07
CA LEU A 129 4.27 -9.83 -4.88
C LEU A 129 4.36 -10.28 -3.40
N PRO A 130 4.76 -9.42 -2.44
CA PRO A 130 4.77 -9.81 -1.03
C PRO A 130 3.35 -10.10 -0.49
N ALA A 131 2.30 -9.51 -1.08
CA ALA A 131 0.93 -9.80 -0.69
C ALA A 131 0.47 -11.20 -1.11
N LEU A 132 1.15 -11.91 -2.02
CA LEU A 132 0.81 -13.28 -2.40
C LEU A 132 1.26 -14.34 -1.39
N ALA A 133 2.33 -14.08 -0.64
CA ALA A 133 2.90 -15.08 0.29
C ALA A 133 1.92 -15.57 1.38
N PRO A 134 1.12 -14.69 2.04
CA PRO A 134 0.19 -15.10 3.09
C PRO A 134 -1.06 -15.83 2.57
N VAL A 135 -1.30 -15.86 1.26
CA VAL A 135 -2.38 -16.65 0.65
C VAL A 135 -2.08 -18.14 0.82
N TRP A 136 -0.83 -18.53 0.55
CA TRP A 136 -0.42 -19.92 0.42
C TRP A 136 0.24 -20.46 1.69
N ILE A 137 0.95 -19.61 2.44
CA ILE A 137 1.77 -20.01 3.58
C ILE A 137 1.09 -19.59 4.88
N ALA A 138 0.97 -20.52 5.83
CA ALA A 138 0.47 -20.22 7.16
C ALA A 138 1.55 -19.53 8.02
N LEU A 139 1.15 -18.62 8.90
CA LEU A 139 2.07 -17.98 9.84
C LEU A 139 2.68 -18.99 10.83
N PRO A 140 3.88 -18.71 11.36
CA PRO A 140 4.52 -19.56 12.34
C PRO A 140 3.64 -19.74 13.58
N GLN A 141 3.59 -20.98 14.09
CA GLN A 141 2.83 -21.33 15.31
C GLN A 141 3.45 -20.70 16.56
N ALA A 142 4.78 -20.55 16.58
CA ALA A 142 5.49 -19.87 17.65
C ALA A 142 5.20 -18.36 17.63
N THR A 143 4.55 -17.85 18.68
CA THR A 143 4.14 -16.44 18.79
C THR A 143 5.33 -15.48 18.71
N VAL A 144 6.46 -15.83 19.34
CA VAL A 144 7.67 -15.00 19.31
C VAL A 144 8.18 -14.81 17.88
N LEU A 145 8.37 -15.91 17.14
CA LEU A 145 8.82 -15.86 15.75
C LEU A 145 7.85 -15.09 14.85
N ARG A 146 6.54 -15.20 15.12
CA ARG A 146 5.50 -14.44 14.41
C ARG A 146 5.65 -12.94 14.62
N VAL A 147 5.78 -12.50 15.88
CA VAL A 147 5.91 -11.09 16.23
C VAL A 147 7.20 -10.52 15.64
N GLU A 148 8.33 -11.20 15.83
CA GLU A 148 9.64 -10.78 15.28
C GLU A 148 9.58 -10.60 13.76
N SER A 149 8.97 -11.55 13.04
CA SER A 149 8.86 -11.48 11.58
C SER A 149 7.97 -10.33 11.12
N ILE A 150 6.82 -10.10 11.79
CA ILE A 150 5.91 -9.00 11.47
C ILE A 150 6.59 -7.64 11.75
N VAL A 151 7.21 -7.49 12.91
CA VAL A 151 7.95 -6.27 13.29
C VAL A 151 9.08 -6.01 12.30
N GLY A 152 9.86 -7.04 11.96
CA GLY A 152 10.90 -6.95 10.93
C GLY A 152 10.37 -6.47 9.58
N GLY A 153 9.19 -6.96 9.17
CA GLY A 153 8.52 -6.53 7.93
C GLY A 153 8.09 -5.06 7.96
N VAL A 154 7.54 -4.60 9.08
CA VAL A 154 7.16 -3.20 9.29
C VAL A 154 8.40 -2.29 9.27
N CYS A 155 9.47 -2.68 9.96
CA CYS A 155 10.73 -1.94 9.99
C CYS A 155 11.33 -1.81 8.58
N LEU A 156 11.35 -2.92 7.81
CA LEU A 156 11.83 -2.92 6.43
C LEU A 156 11.03 -1.96 5.54
N PHE A 157 9.69 -1.98 5.67
CA PHE A 157 8.83 -1.05 4.96
C PHE A 157 9.13 0.41 5.34
N MET A 158 9.31 0.70 6.63
CA MET A 158 9.62 2.05 7.11
C MET A 158 10.98 2.53 6.64
N MET A 159 12.01 1.69 6.64
CA MET A 159 13.33 2.03 6.08
C MET A 159 13.23 2.33 4.58
N TRP A 160 12.51 1.50 3.83
CA TRP A 160 12.27 1.75 2.41
C TRP A 160 11.49 3.05 2.18
N ARG A 161 10.52 3.39 3.04
CA ARG A 161 9.84 4.69 2.99
C ARG A 161 10.78 5.84 3.30
N ALA A 162 11.63 5.71 4.32
CA ALA A 162 12.59 6.73 4.72
C ALA A 162 13.56 7.07 3.57
N THR A 163 14.07 6.08 2.85
CA THR A 163 14.93 6.33 1.68
C THR A 163 14.24 7.12 0.57
N ARG A 164 12.90 7.09 0.49
CA ARG A 164 12.13 7.83 -0.52
C ARG A 164 11.76 9.22 -0.05
N VAL A 165 11.47 9.40 1.24
CA VAL A 165 11.21 10.71 1.85
C VAL A 165 12.48 11.56 1.92
N LEU A 166 13.63 10.93 2.20
CA LEU A 166 14.95 11.58 2.28
C LEU A 166 15.67 11.69 0.93
N ALA A 167 15.05 11.27 -0.16
CA ALA A 167 15.56 11.49 -1.51
C ALA A 167 15.02 12.75 -2.24
N PRO A 168 14.81 13.94 -1.62
CA PRO A 168 14.60 15.15 -2.39
C PRO A 168 15.94 15.81 -2.78
N THR A 169 16.05 16.15 -4.08
CA THR A 169 16.84 17.25 -4.68
C THR A 169 18.38 17.20 -4.62
N ASN A 170 19.02 16.21 -5.25
CA ASN A 170 20.43 16.36 -5.70
C ASN A 170 20.54 16.85 -7.17
N ALA A 171 19.40 17.08 -7.84
CA ALA A 171 19.36 17.31 -9.29
C ALA A 171 19.08 18.76 -9.71
N GLU A 172 18.74 19.67 -8.79
CA GLU A 172 18.41 21.07 -9.13
C GLU A 172 19.57 22.06 -8.90
N GLY A 173 20.76 21.58 -8.50
CA GLY A 173 21.93 22.42 -8.20
C GLY A 173 23.09 22.38 -9.21
N LEU A 174 22.91 21.77 -10.40
CA LEU A 174 24.01 21.58 -11.38
C LEU A 174 23.75 22.21 -12.76
N SER A 175 22.81 23.15 -12.88
CA SER A 175 22.57 23.87 -14.14
C SER A 175 22.39 25.39 -13.98
N SER A 176 23.16 26.01 -13.07
CA SER A 176 23.35 27.48 -13.02
C SER A 176 24.76 27.84 -13.45
#